data_AF-A0A3D1X642-F1
#
_entry.id   AF-A0A3D1X642-F1
#
_cell.length_a   1.000
_cell.length_b   1.000
_cell.length_c   1.000
_cell.angle_alpha   90.00
_cell.angle_beta   90.00
_cell.angle_gamma   90.00
#
_symmetry.space_group_name_H-M   'P 1'
#
loop_
_entity.id
_entity.type
_entity.pdbx_description
1 polymer ?
#
loop_
_entity_poly.entity_id
_entity_poly.type
_entity_poly.pdbx_seq_one_letter_code
_entity_poly.pdbx_strand_id
1 'polypeptide(L)' 'MTDADYLYCLVHEMLDREEELERLCPTCRKRAEEARCSICGELLADAAGGDNAGFDMARFIRMKEGQRA' A
#
# COMPACT_ATOMS: atom_id res chain seq x y z
N MET A 1 -7.15 23.48 1.98
CA MET A 1 -7.56 22.11 1.70
C MET A 1 -8.49 21.68 2.82
N THR A 2 -9.71 21.33 2.47
CA THR A 2 -10.73 20.76 3.34
C THR A 2 -10.69 19.24 3.24
N ASP A 3 -11.35 18.53 4.15
CA ASP A 3 -11.49 17.07 4.06
C ASP A 3 -12.13 16.62 2.73
N ALA A 4 -13.02 17.43 2.17
CA ALA A 4 -13.60 17.20 0.85
C ALA A 4 -12.57 17.29 -0.28
N ASP A 5 -11.60 18.21 -0.19
CA ASP A 5 -10.53 18.34 -1.18
C ASP A 5 -9.62 17.10 -1.15
N TYR A 6 -9.31 16.58 0.03
CA TYR A 6 -8.54 15.34 0.18
C TYR A 6 -9.29 14.13 -0.38
N LEU A 7 -10.59 14.02 -0.08
CA LEU A 7 -11.42 12.94 -0.62
C LEU A 7 -11.48 13.01 -2.14
N TYR A 8 -11.67 14.21 -2.71
CA TYR A 8 -11.69 14.42 -4.15
C TYR A 8 -10.39 13.95 -4.80
N CYS A 9 -9.23 14.35 -4.26
CA CYS A 9 -7.94 13.91 -4.79
C CYS A 9 -7.78 12.38 -4.73
N LEU A 10 -8.12 11.75 -3.60
CA LEU A 10 -8.01 10.30 -3.45
C LEU A 10 -8.89 9.55 -4.45
N VAL A 11 -10.14 9.99 -4.62
CA VAL A 11 -11.07 9.36 -5.57
C VAL A 11 -10.55 9.50 -7.00
N HIS A 12 -10.05 10.68 -7.37
CA HIS A 12 -9.51 10.89 -8.71
C HIS A 12 -8.24 10.09 -8.96
N GLU A 13 -7.35 9.95 -7.98
CA GLU A 13 -6.16 9.09 -8.10
C GLU A 13 -6.54 7.62 -8.38
N MET A 14 -7.60 7.12 -7.75
CA MET A 14 -8.09 5.76 -8.00
C MET A 14 -8.66 5.61 -9.41
N LEU A 15 -9.46 6.59 -9.88
CA LEU A 15 -10.05 6.58 -11.21
C LEU A 15 -8.99 6.68 -12.31
N ASP A 16 -8.01 7.58 -12.14
CA ASP A 16 -6.92 7.74 -13.11
C ASP A 16 -6.12 6.43 -13.26
N ARG A 17 -5.88 5.72 -12.16
CA ARG A 17 -5.22 4.41 -12.19
C ARG A 17 -6.05 3.36 -12.92
N GLU A 18 -7.36 3.34 -12.74
CA GLU A 18 -8.26 2.44 -13.47
C GLU A 18 -8.20 2.71 -14.98
N GLU A 19 -8.28 3.98 -15.40
CA GLU A 19 -8.17 4.36 -16.81
C GLU A 19 -6.81 3.95 -17.41
N GLU A 20 -5.71 4.12 -16.68
CA GLU A 20 -4.38 3.71 -17.12
C GLU A 20 -4.30 2.19 -17.35
N LEU A 21 -4.85 1.40 -16.43
CA LEU A 21 -4.91 -0.06 -16.57
C LEU A 21 -5.79 -0.47 -17.74
N GLU A 22 -6.87 0.28 -18.01
CA GLU A 22 -7.77 0.01 -19.13
C GLU A 22 -7.09 0.14 -20.49
N ARG A 23 -6.15 1.08 -20.63
CA ARG A 23 -5.37 1.31 -21.85
C ARG A 23 -4.35 0.21 -22.15
N LEU A 24 -4.02 -0.64 -21.18
CA LEU A 24 -3.07 -1.73 -21.36
C LEU A 24 -3.69 -2.94 -22.07
N CYS A 25 -2.88 -3.66 -22.86
CA CYS A 25 -3.27 -4.98 -23.37
C CYS A 25 -3.40 -6.00 -22.20
N PRO A 26 -4.14 -7.12 -22.39
CA PRO A 26 -4.43 -8.06 -21.30
C PRO A 26 -3.19 -8.58 -20.56
N THR A 27 -2.10 -8.84 -21.28
CA THR A 27 -0.83 -9.32 -20.69
C THR A 27 -0.16 -8.24 -19.83
N CYS A 28 -0.12 -7.00 -20.32
CA CYS A 28 0.49 -5.90 -19.58
C CYS A 28 -0.34 -5.53 -18.36
N ARG A 29 -1.67 -5.56 -18.47
CA ARG A 29 -2.58 -5.34 -17.32
C ARG A 29 -2.32 -6.35 -16.21
N LYS A 30 -2.29 -7.65 -16.54
CA LYS A 30 -2.02 -8.71 -15.56
C LYS A 30 -0.70 -8.50 -14.81
N ARG A 31 0.34 -8.02 -15.50
CA ARG A 31 1.63 -7.70 -14.87
C ARG A 31 1.57 -6.46 -13.96
N ALA A 32 0.80 -5.44 -14.34
CA ALA A 32 0.65 -4.22 -13.55
C ALA A 32 -0.17 -4.44 -12.25
N GLU A 33 -1.02 -5.45 -12.24
CA GLU A 33 -1.80 -5.88 -11.07
C GLU A 33 -0.99 -6.75 -10.08
N GLU A 34 0.19 -7.24 -10.46
CA GLU A 34 1.05 -8.03 -9.57
C GLU A 34 1.60 -7.16 -8.43
N ALA A 35 1.48 -7.65 -7.19
CA ALA A 35 2.12 -7.03 -6.04
C ALA A 35 3.64 -7.14 -6.18
N ARG A 36 4.31 -6.01 -6.39
CA ARG A 36 5.76 -5.94 -6.59
C ARG A 36 6.39 -4.93 -5.64
N CYS A 37 7.61 -5.20 -5.19
CA CYS A 37 8.36 -4.29 -4.34
C CYS A 37 8.60 -2.97 -5.08
N SER A 38 8.22 -1.83 -4.49
CA SER A 38 8.44 -0.50 -5.08
C SER A 38 9.93 -0.12 -5.19
N ILE A 39 10.80 -0.83 -4.48
CA ILE A 39 12.25 -0.59 -4.50
C ILE A 39 12.97 -1.42 -5.56
N CYS A 40 12.71 -2.74 -5.63
CA CYS A 40 13.45 -3.65 -6.52
C CYS A 40 12.61 -4.34 -7.60
N GLY A 41 11.29 -4.21 -7.58
CA GLY A 41 10.38 -4.82 -8.57
C GLY A 41 10.14 -6.32 -8.39
N GLU A 42 10.74 -6.96 -7.40
CA GLU A 42 10.53 -8.38 -7.09
C GLU A 42 9.08 -8.64 -6.68
N LEU A 43 8.56 -9.83 -7.02
CA LEU A 43 7.21 -10.22 -6.62
C LEU A 43 7.12 -10.26 -5.08
N LEU A 44 6.16 -9.54 -4.54
CA LEU A 44 5.78 -9.69 -3.15
C LEU A 44 5.03 -11.01 -3.05
N ALA A 45 5.67 -12.04 -2.47
CA ALA A 45 4.95 -13.23 -2.06
C ALA A 45 3.82 -12.85 -1.10
N ASP A 46 2.75 -13.67 -1.03
CA ASP A 46 1.51 -13.44 -0.25
C ASP A 46 1.71 -13.02 1.23
N ALA A 47 2.92 -13.10 1.77
CA ALA A 47 3.28 -12.79 3.15
C ALA A 47 4.27 -11.61 3.35
N ALA A 48 4.82 -10.99 2.31
CA ALA A 48 6.01 -10.14 2.46
C ALA A 48 5.76 -8.62 2.64
N GLY A 49 4.50 -8.17 2.60
CA GLY A 49 4.14 -6.74 2.57
C GLY A 49 3.33 -6.29 3.77
N GLY A 50 3.68 -6.68 5.00
CA GLY A 50 2.94 -6.18 6.17
C GLY A 50 3.34 -6.76 7.52
N ASP A 51 3.90 -7.97 7.54
CA ASP A 51 4.26 -8.62 8.79
C ASP A 51 5.74 -8.38 9.10
N ASN A 52 6.02 -7.30 9.85
CA ASN A 52 7.33 -7.14 10.45
C ASN A 52 7.44 -8.19 11.56
N ALA A 53 8.12 -9.31 11.28
CA ALA A 53 8.34 -10.38 12.25
C ALA A 53 9.00 -9.91 13.57
N GLY A 54 9.71 -8.77 13.54
CA GLY A 54 10.28 -8.12 14.72
C GLY A 54 9.35 -7.14 15.43
N PHE A 55 8.12 -6.93 14.95
CA PHE A 55 7.17 -6.02 15.56
C PHE A 55 6.49 -6.65 16.78
N ASP A 56 6.94 -6.23 17.95
CA ASP A 56 6.31 -6.57 19.22
C ASP A 56 5.17 -5.60 19.53
N MET A 57 3.94 -6.04 19.23
CA MET A 57 2.71 -5.29 19.51
C MET A 57 2.56 -4.96 21.00
N ALA A 58 2.96 -5.86 21.89
CA ALA A 58 2.86 -5.64 23.33
C ALA A 58 3.84 -4.54 23.79
N ARG A 59 5.06 -4.54 23.25
CA ARG A 59 6.04 -3.47 23.52
C ARG A 59 5.56 -2.12 23.00
N PHE A 60 4.99 -2.09 21.80
CA PHE A 60 4.44 -0.86 21.22
C PHE A 60 3.36 -0.23 22.11
N ILE A 61 2.42 -1.03 22.62
CA ILE A 61 1.35 -0.55 23.51
C ILE A 61 1.93 0.03 24.81
N ARG A 62 2.88 -0.67 25.45
CA ARG A 62 3.54 -0.16 26.68
C ARG A 62 4.20 1.21 26.47
N MET A 63 4.91 1.37 25.35
CA MET A 63 5.55 2.65 25.02
C MET A 63 4.52 3.75 24.73
N LYS A 64 3.42 3.41 24.04
CA LYS A 64 2.31 4.35 23.78
C LYS A 64 1.66 4.84 25.08
N GLU A 65 1.61 4.00 26.11
CA GLU A 65 1.08 4.32 27.45
C GLU A 65 2.12 4.99 28.38
N GLY A 66 3.32 5.31 27.86
CA GLY A 66 4.35 6.04 28.62
C GLY A 66 5.22 5.16 29.53
N GLN A 67 5.15 3.83 29.40
CA GLN A 67 5.99 2.91 30.14
C GLN A 67 7.35 2.75 29.44
N ARG A 68 8.44 2.64 30.22
CA ARG A 68 9.78 2.40 29.66
C ARG A 68 9.87 0.98 29.07
N ALA A 69 10.60 0.88 27.96
CA ALA A 69 10.75 -0.33 27.14
C ALA A 69 11.46 -1.47 27.87
#